data_AF-A0AAV1SFN2-F1
#
_entry.id   AF-A0AAV1SFN2-F1
#
_cell.length_a   1.000
_cell.length_b   1.000
_cell.length_c   1.000
_cell.angle_alpha   90.00
_cell.angle_beta   90.00
_cell.angle_gamma   90.00
#
_symmetry.space_group_name_H-M   'P 1'
#
loop_
_entity.id
_entity.type
_entity.pdbx_description
1 polymer ?
#
loop_
_entity_poly.entity_id
_entity_poly.type
_entity_poly.pdbx_seq_one_letter_code
_entity_poly.pdbx_strand_id
1 'polypeptide(L)'
;MPEGFYCNRWQEPGRAEADFGRFDVKTVVRNIYILFSGTQPPTAREDQEIMDLVEPSTTLPPWFWEEDFIVYASLYEKSGFRYPLQVPYRTLGVDCGITDPKVVAPTLLIMGEKDSALSIPGLAD
;
A
#
# COMPACT_ATOMS: atom_id res chain seq x y z
N MET A 1 7.30 -7.46 -12.61
CA MET A 1 7.16 -6.09 -12.06
C MET A 1 8.53 -5.45 -11.96
N PRO A 2 8.65 -4.12 -12.15
CA PRO A 2 9.90 -3.38 -11.93
C PRO A 2 10.42 -3.53 -10.49
N GLU A 3 11.73 -3.39 -10.26
CA GLU A 3 12.31 -3.39 -8.91
C GLU A 3 11.68 -2.29 -8.02
N GLY A 4 11.39 -1.14 -8.64
CA GLY A 4 10.75 0.02 -8.01
C GLY A 4 9.34 -0.20 -7.46
N PHE A 5 8.67 -1.29 -7.87
CA PHE A 5 7.29 -1.57 -7.49
C PHE A 5 7.16 -1.76 -5.98
N TYR A 6 6.22 -1.04 -5.35
CA TYR A 6 6.11 -0.98 -3.88
C TYR A 6 6.03 -2.34 -3.20
N CYS A 7 5.30 -3.33 -3.75
CA CYS A 7 5.23 -4.67 -3.15
C CYS A 7 6.61 -5.33 -3.07
N ASN A 8 7.45 -5.18 -4.10
CA ASN A 8 8.81 -5.75 -4.11
C ASN A 8 9.66 -5.12 -3.02
N ARG A 9 9.54 -3.80 -2.81
CA ARG A 9 10.29 -3.08 -1.78
C ARG A 9 9.82 -3.41 -0.37
N TRP A 10 8.52 -3.58 -0.18
CA TRP A 10 7.93 -3.92 1.12
C TRP A 10 8.14 -5.39 1.51
N GLN A 11 8.36 -6.27 0.52
CA GLN A 11 8.77 -7.64 0.74
C GLN A 11 10.16 -7.74 1.39
N GLU A 12 11.07 -6.82 1.09
CA GLU A 12 12.40 -6.78 1.68
C GLU A 12 12.32 -6.41 3.18
N PRO A 13 12.69 -7.32 4.10
CA PRO A 13 12.61 -7.03 5.53
C PRO A 13 13.52 -5.86 5.92
N GLY A 14 12.97 -4.85 6.57
CA GLY A 14 13.70 -3.69 7.05
C GLY A 14 13.75 -2.51 6.07
N ARG A 15 13.55 -2.72 4.77
CA ARG A 15 13.62 -1.63 3.78
C ARG A 15 12.47 -0.63 3.94
N ALA A 16 11.24 -1.13 4.00
CA ALA A 16 10.06 -0.29 4.26
C ALA A 16 10.12 0.37 5.64
N GLU A 17 10.58 -0.35 6.67
CA GLU A 17 10.76 0.23 8.01
C GLU A 17 11.80 1.35 8.02
N ALA A 18 12.90 1.22 7.26
CA ALA A 18 13.91 2.26 7.13
C ALA A 18 13.35 3.49 6.38
N ASP A 19 12.57 3.28 5.30
CA ASP A 19 11.92 4.37 4.58
C ASP A 19 10.87 5.09 5.45
N PHE A 20 9.96 4.34 6.07
CA PHE A 20 8.91 4.90 6.92
C PHE A 20 9.49 5.58 8.16
N GLY A 21 10.58 5.05 8.72
CA GLY A 21 11.28 5.61 9.88
C GLY A 21 11.94 6.97 9.64
N ARG A 22 12.00 7.45 8.39
CA ARG A 22 12.42 8.82 8.05
C ARG A 22 11.38 9.86 8.46
N PHE A 23 10.13 9.45 8.71
CA PHE A 23 9.00 10.34 8.92
C PHE A 23 8.21 9.99 10.20
N ASP A 24 7.39 10.93 10.67
CA ASP A 24 6.41 10.62 11.70
C ASP A 24 5.27 9.75 11.13
N VAL A 25 4.57 9.04 12.02
CA VAL A 25 3.48 8.10 11.63
C VAL A 25 2.39 8.80 10.81
N LYS A 26 2.08 10.05 11.16
CA LYS A 26 1.06 10.85 10.48
C LYS A 26 1.44 11.08 9.02
N THR A 27 2.69 11.45 8.77
CA THR A 27 3.23 11.67 7.43
C THR A 27 3.25 10.38 6.62
N VAL A 28 3.66 9.25 7.21
CA VAL A 28 3.62 7.95 6.52
C VAL A 28 2.19 7.58 6.11
N VAL A 29 1.23 7.65 7.04
CA VAL A 29 -0.18 7.34 6.74
C VAL A 29 -0.73 8.29 5.67
N ARG A 30 -0.45 9.59 5.77
CA ARG A 30 -0.85 10.59 4.78
C ARG A 30 -0.34 10.23 3.40
N ASN A 31 0.95 9.94 3.29
CA ASN A 31 1.60 9.60 2.02
C ASN A 31 1.00 8.34 1.40
N ILE A 32 0.72 7.31 2.22
CA ILE A 32 0.05 6.08 1.76
C ILE A 32 -1.32 6.41 1.15
N TYR A 33 -2.18 7.17 1.83
CA TYR A 33 -3.50 7.53 1.28
C TYR A 33 -3.40 8.35 -0.01
N ILE A 34 -2.42 9.24 -0.13
CA ILE A 34 -2.17 9.99 -1.36
C ILE A 34 -1.76 9.05 -2.50
N LEU A 35 -0.78 8.17 -2.25
CA LEU A 35 -0.24 7.24 -3.24
C LEU A 35 -1.30 6.30 -3.81
N PHE A 36 -2.12 5.70 -2.93
CA PHE A 36 -3.14 4.73 -3.33
C PHE A 36 -4.48 5.34 -3.73
N SER A 37 -4.58 6.68 -3.76
CA SER A 37 -5.67 7.40 -4.44
C SER A 37 -5.36 7.69 -5.92
N GLY A 38 -4.14 7.37 -6.38
CA GLY A 38 -3.76 7.44 -7.79
C GLY A 38 -4.20 6.20 -8.58
N THR A 39 -4.08 6.27 -9.90
CA THR A 39 -4.48 5.19 -10.82
C THR A 39 -3.35 4.21 -11.16
N GLN A 40 -2.12 4.53 -10.76
CA GLN A 40 -0.93 3.73 -11.03
C GLN A 40 -0.33 3.23 -9.72
N PRO A 41 0.13 1.97 -9.67
CA PRO A 41 0.78 1.47 -8.47
C PRO A 41 2.08 2.23 -8.19
N PRO A 42 2.37 2.59 -6.92
CA PRO A 42 3.59 3.30 -6.58
C PRO A 42 4.82 2.53 -7.04
N THR A 43 5.63 3.18 -7.86
CA THR A 43 6.84 2.62 -8.46
C THR A 43 7.95 3.66 -8.38
N ALA A 44 8.90 3.45 -7.48
CA ALA A 44 10.00 4.40 -7.28
C ALA A 44 11.21 4.11 -8.19
N ARG A 45 11.97 5.16 -8.51
CA ARG A 45 13.25 5.05 -9.24
C ARG A 45 14.33 4.44 -8.36
N GLU A 46 15.44 4.03 -8.95
CA GLU A 46 16.58 3.40 -8.24
C GLU A 46 17.14 4.27 -7.11
N ASP A 47 17.09 5.59 -7.26
CA ASP A 47 17.63 6.59 -6.33
C ASP A 47 16.60 7.15 -5.34
N GLN A 48 15.40 6.57 -5.28
CA GLN A 48 14.28 7.03 -4.44
C GLN A 48 13.72 5.90 -3.60
N GLU A 49 12.99 6.20 -2.53
CA GLU A 49 12.11 5.29 -1.81
C GLU A 49 10.61 5.61 -1.99
N ILE A 50 9.70 4.75 -1.50
CA ILE A 50 8.26 4.89 -1.76
C ILE A 50 7.71 6.18 -1.14
N MET A 51 8.20 6.56 0.04
CA MET A 51 7.79 7.82 0.68
C MET A 51 8.28 9.07 -0.07
N ASP A 52 9.28 8.96 -0.95
CA ASP A 52 9.77 10.08 -1.78
C ASP A 52 8.87 10.42 -2.97
N LEU A 53 7.87 9.57 -3.24
CA LEU A 53 6.92 9.76 -4.35
C LEU A 53 5.84 10.80 -4.04
N VAL A 54 5.73 11.26 -2.79
CA VAL A 54 4.74 12.25 -2.36
C VAL A 54 5.43 13.58 -2.10
N GLU A 55 5.03 14.61 -2.82
CA GLU A 55 5.49 15.97 -2.54
C GLU A 55 4.83 16.50 -1.27
N PRO A 56 5.55 17.23 -0.38
CA PRO A 56 4.96 17.79 0.83
C PRO A 56 3.77 18.72 0.59
N SER A 57 3.70 19.34 -0.59
CA SER A 57 2.59 20.20 -1.03
C SER A 57 1.35 19.43 -1.50
N THR A 58 1.43 18.11 -1.68
CA THR A 58 0.29 17.31 -2.12
C THR A 58 -0.80 17.28 -1.03
N THR A 59 -2.01 17.66 -1.43
CA THR A 59 -3.18 17.67 -0.54
C THR A 59 -3.76 16.26 -0.39
N LEU A 60 -4.47 16.02 0.71
CA LEU A 60 -5.25 14.79 0.85
C LEU A 60 -6.32 14.69 -0.25
N PRO A 61 -6.74 13.46 -0.60
CA PRO A 61 -7.89 13.25 -1.47
C PRO A 61 -9.13 13.99 -0.94
N PRO A 62 -10.00 14.53 -1.81
CA PRO A 62 -11.13 15.37 -1.39
C PRO A 62 -12.19 14.64 -0.55
N TRP A 63 -12.16 13.30 -0.55
CA TRP A 63 -13.03 12.46 0.27
C TRP A 63 -12.44 12.11 1.64
N PHE A 64 -11.17 12.47 1.90
CA PHE A 64 -10.45 12.10 3.11
C PHE A 64 -10.11 13.34 3.95
N TRP A 65 -10.93 13.57 4.97
CA TRP A 65 -10.85 14.76 5.81
C TRP A 65 -9.75 14.62 6.87
N GLU A 66 -9.26 15.75 7.38
CA GLU A 66 -8.18 15.78 8.38
C GLU A 66 -8.57 15.05 9.68
N GLU A 67 -9.84 15.14 10.08
CA GLU A 67 -10.37 14.48 11.28
C GLU A 67 -10.30 12.96 11.17
N ASP A 68 -10.72 12.39 10.04
CA ASP A 68 -10.61 10.96 9.76
C ASP A 68 -9.15 10.52 9.72
N PHE A 69 -8.31 11.30 9.05
CA PHE A 69 -6.87 11.06 8.96
C PHE A 69 -6.20 10.95 10.35
N ILE A 70 -6.54 11.85 11.28
CA ILE A 70 -6.01 11.82 12.65
C ILE A 70 -6.38 10.51 13.35
N VAL A 71 -7.62 10.04 13.18
CA VAL A 71 -8.08 8.76 13.75
C VAL A 71 -7.23 7.62 13.20
N TYR A 72 -7.07 7.51 11.89
CA TYR A 72 -6.26 6.44 11.28
C TYR A 72 -4.81 6.49 11.73
N ALA A 73 -4.18 7.67 11.72
CA ALA A 73 -2.79 7.80 12.12
C ALA A 73 -2.56 7.36 13.58
N SER A 74 -3.49 7.68 14.49
CA SER A 74 -3.39 7.29 15.90
C SER A 74 -3.37 5.76 16.12
N LEU A 75 -4.00 4.98 15.23
CA LEU A 75 -3.98 3.51 15.30
C LEU A 75 -2.57 2.96 15.01
N TYR A 76 -1.84 3.62 14.11
CA TYR A 76 -0.46 3.25 13.75
C TYR A 76 0.58 3.77 14.74
N GLU A 77 0.30 4.85 15.48
CA GLU A 77 1.22 5.36 16.50
C GLU A 77 1.49 4.30 17.58
N LYS A 78 0.48 3.51 17.92
CA LYS A 78 0.61 2.41 18.88
C LYS A 78 1.09 1.10 18.26
N SER A 79 0.56 0.74 17.09
CA SER A 79 0.79 -0.58 16.49
C SER A 79 2.04 -0.67 15.61
N GLY A 80 2.48 0.46 15.06
CA GLY A 80 3.49 0.52 14.01
C GLY A 80 3.05 -0.16 12.70
N PHE A 81 3.97 -0.26 11.74
CA PHE A 81 3.66 -0.75 10.38
C PHE A 81 4.08 -2.20 10.13
N ARG A 82 4.72 -2.86 11.10
CA ARG A 82 5.33 -4.18 10.89
C ARG A 82 4.33 -5.25 10.45
N TYR A 83 3.16 -5.32 11.07
CA TYR A 83 2.14 -6.30 10.72
C TYR A 83 1.45 -6.00 9.37
N PRO A 84 1.04 -4.75 9.07
CA PRO A 84 0.59 -4.35 7.74
C PRO A 84 1.61 -4.65 6.62
N LEU A 85 2.91 -4.55 6.90
CA LEU A 85 3.97 -4.93 5.95
C LEU A 85 4.11 -6.45 5.84
N GLN A 86 3.85 -7.19 6.93
CA GLN A 86 3.90 -8.65 6.93
C GLN A 86 2.79 -9.25 6.06
N VAL A 87 1.54 -8.85 6.29
CA VAL A 87 0.36 -9.35 5.58
C VAL A 87 -0.30 -8.19 4.83
N PRO A 88 -0.39 -8.23 3.49
CA PRO A 88 -0.11 -9.40 2.65
C PRO A 88 1.35 -9.52 2.18
N TYR A 89 2.12 -8.43 2.15
CA TYR A 89 3.26 -8.30 1.23
C TYR A 89 4.35 -9.37 1.40
N ARG A 90 4.79 -9.63 2.64
CA ARG A 90 5.84 -10.61 2.95
C ARG A 90 5.33 -12.05 2.99
N THR A 91 4.02 -12.24 2.89
CA THR A 91 3.36 -13.56 2.87
C THR A 91 2.75 -13.91 1.52
N LEU A 92 2.86 -13.05 0.49
CA LEU A 92 2.26 -13.29 -0.84
C LEU A 92 2.73 -14.59 -1.50
N GLY A 93 3.97 -15.01 -1.26
CA GLY A 93 4.54 -16.25 -1.79
C GLY A 93 4.41 -17.46 -0.89
N VAL A 94 3.76 -17.33 0.27
CA VAL A 94 3.59 -18.46 1.20
C VAL A 94 2.53 -19.39 0.64
N ASP A 95 2.89 -20.65 0.44
CA ASP A 95 1.94 -21.69 0.06
C ASP A 95 0.95 -21.94 1.22
N CYS A 96 -0.33 -21.73 0.94
CA CYS A 96 -1.41 -21.96 1.88
C CYS A 96 -1.95 -23.41 1.86
N GLY A 97 -1.41 -24.29 1.01
CA GLY A 97 -1.84 -25.68 0.88
C GLY A 97 -3.24 -25.84 0.26
N ILE A 98 -3.72 -24.83 -0.47
CA ILE A 98 -5.05 -24.83 -1.09
C ILE A 98 -4.98 -25.60 -2.42
N THR A 99 -5.62 -26.76 -2.48
CA THR A 99 -5.62 -27.63 -3.67
C THR A 99 -6.79 -27.40 -4.62
N ASP A 100 -7.89 -26.81 -4.14
CA ASP A 100 -9.05 -26.40 -4.94
C ASP A 100 -9.43 -24.95 -4.56
N PRO A 101 -8.93 -23.94 -5.28
CA PRO A 101 -9.11 -22.53 -4.91
C PRO A 101 -10.49 -21.98 -5.27
N LYS A 102 -11.43 -22.80 -5.74
CA LYS A 102 -12.73 -22.33 -6.20
C LYS A 102 -13.60 -21.87 -5.03
N VAL A 103 -13.92 -20.58 -5.00
CA VAL A 103 -14.92 -20.01 -4.10
C VAL A 103 -16.32 -20.25 -4.69
N VAL A 104 -17.14 -21.06 -4.01
CA VAL A 104 -18.51 -21.41 -4.46
C VAL A 104 -19.60 -20.51 -3.88
N ALA A 105 -19.25 -19.61 -2.96
CA ALA A 105 -20.19 -18.69 -2.35
C ALA A 105 -20.70 -17.66 -3.39
N PRO A 106 -21.99 -17.28 -3.39
CA PRO A 106 -22.48 -16.15 -4.18
C PRO A 106 -21.66 -14.90 -3.87
N THR A 107 -21.12 -14.26 -4.92
CA THR A 107 -20.15 -13.17 -4.76
C THR A 107 -20.58 -11.96 -5.57
N LEU A 108 -20.40 -10.77 -5.00
CA LEU A 108 -20.50 -9.48 -5.68
C LEU A 108 -19.13 -8.80 -5.59
N LEU A 109 -18.53 -8.48 -6.74
CA LEU A 109 -17.31 -7.67 -6.82
C LEU A 109 -17.69 -6.21 -7.10
N ILE A 110 -17.24 -5.30 -6.24
CA ILE A 110 -17.35 -3.85 -6.44
C ILE A 110 -15.93 -3.30 -6.46
N MET A 111 -15.57 -2.59 -7.52
CA MET A 111 -14.22 -2.07 -7.71
C MET A 111 -14.30 -0.67 -8.30
N GLY A 112 -13.42 0.23 -7.85
CA GLY A 112 -13.28 1.53 -8.46
C GLY A 112 -12.64 1.40 -9.84
N GLU A 113 -13.23 2.03 -10.85
CA GLU A 113 -12.68 2.07 -12.23
C GLU A 113 -11.23 2.58 -12.31
N LYS A 114 -10.79 3.30 -11.28
CA LYS A 114 -9.48 3.94 -11.16
C LYS A 114 -8.58 3.31 -10.10
N ASP A 115 -8.96 2.15 -9.57
CA ASP A 115 -8.13 1.45 -8.60
C ASP A 115 -6.78 1.08 -9.23
N SER A 116 -5.68 1.51 -8.59
CA SER A 116 -4.32 1.21 -9.05
C SER A 116 -4.03 -0.28 -9.23
N ALA A 117 -4.77 -1.15 -8.53
CA ALA A 117 -4.66 -2.59 -8.66
C ALA A 117 -5.01 -3.07 -10.09
N LEU A 118 -5.94 -2.41 -10.78
CA LEU A 118 -6.31 -2.73 -12.16
C LEU A 118 -5.16 -2.49 -13.17
N SER A 119 -4.15 -1.70 -12.80
CA SER A 119 -2.96 -1.49 -13.64
C SER A 119 -1.89 -2.57 -13.43
N ILE A 120 -2.11 -3.53 -12.52
CA ILE A 120 -1.19 -4.65 -12.25
C ILE A 120 -1.43 -5.73 -13.32
N PRO A 121 -0.43 -6.11 -14.14
CA PRO A 121 -0.58 -7.16 -15.13
C PRO A 121 -1.04 -8.48 -14.51
N GLY A 122 -2.08 -9.07 -15.08
CA GLY A 122 -2.70 -10.32 -14.60
C GLY A 122 -3.78 -10.14 -13.53
N LEU A 123 -4.07 -8.91 -13.10
CA LEU A 123 -5.21 -8.60 -12.23
C LEU A 123 -6.40 -8.01 -13.01
N ALA A 124 -6.11 -7.19 -14.02
CA ALA A 124 -7.09 -6.83 -15.04
C ALA A 124 -7.07 -7.87 -16.16
N ASP A 125 -8.26 -8.18 -16.70
CA ASP A 125 -8.50 -9.12 -17.80
C ASP A 125 -7.67 -8.78 -19.07
#